data_AF-K1Q0P2-F1
#
_entry.id   AF-K1Q0P2-F1
#
_cell.length_a   1.000
_cell.length_b   1.000
_cell.length_c   1.000
_cell.angle_alpha   90.00
_cell.angle_beta   90.00
_cell.angle_gamma   90.00
#
_symmetry.space_group_name_H-M   'P 1'
#
loop_
_entity.id
_entity.type
_entity.pdbx_description
1 polymer ?
#
loop_
_entity_poly.entity_id
_entity_poly.type
_entity_poly.pdbx_seq_one_letter_code
_entity_poly.pdbx_strand_id
1 'polypeptide(L)'
;MVHVQKNYTSSELSKIIEKMKKELIVNKEQLSSTLRKKISVMDNRPSSQSIGSFGVVIIVFVFSLLLAADVMILKKHISLLVRTLVDFAKRFCRK
;
A
#
# COMPACT_ATOMS: atom_id res chain seq x y z
N MET A 1 10.66 -4.70 54.54
CA MET A 1 11.80 -5.41 53.90
C MET A 1 13.05 -4.61 54.20
N VAL A 2 13.97 -5.15 54.98
CA VAL A 2 15.21 -4.45 55.35
C VAL A 2 16.13 -4.48 54.13
N HIS A 3 16.42 -3.33 53.54
CA HIS A 3 17.43 -3.22 52.49
C HIS A 3 18.81 -3.34 53.15
N VAL A 4 19.35 -4.56 53.16
CA VAL A 4 20.73 -4.81 53.61
C VAL A 4 21.68 -4.17 52.59
N GLN A 5 22.44 -3.17 53.04
CA GLN A 5 23.45 -2.50 52.22
C GLN A 5 24.63 -3.45 52.01
N LYS A 6 24.66 -4.15 50.88
CA LYS A 6 25.79 -4.95 50.45
C LYS A 6 26.87 -4.04 49.86
N ASN A 7 28.07 -4.08 50.43
CA ASN A 7 29.22 -3.32 49.95
C ASN A 7 29.96 -4.16 48.90
N TYR A 8 29.79 -3.81 47.62
CA TYR A 8 30.41 -4.53 46.50
C TYR A 8 31.77 -3.93 46.16
N THR A 9 32.72 -4.78 45.83
CA THR A 9 33.98 -4.34 45.22
C THR A 9 33.73 -3.89 43.78
N SER A 10 34.53 -2.95 43.24
CA SER A 10 34.33 -2.39 41.89
C SER A 10 34.28 -3.46 40.79
N SER A 11 34.98 -4.58 40.97
CA SER A 11 35.02 -5.71 40.03
C SER A 11 33.80 -6.63 40.12
N GLU A 12 33.12 -6.71 41.25
CA GLU A 12 31.88 -7.45 41.41
C GLU A 12 30.69 -6.65 40.85
N LEU A 13 30.70 -5.33 41.07
CA LEU A 13 29.68 -4.43 40.55
C LEU A 13 29.63 -4.45 39.02
N SER A 14 30.80 -4.43 38.36
CA SER A 14 30.86 -4.51 36.89
C SER A 14 30.28 -5.82 36.35
N LYS A 15 30.58 -6.96 36.98
CA LYS A 15 30.03 -8.27 36.61
C LYS A 15 28.52 -8.33 36.76
N ILE A 16 27.98 -7.75 37.83
CA ILE A 16 26.53 -7.68 38.06
C ILE A 16 25.88 -6.79 36.99
N ILE A 17 26.48 -5.65 36.66
CA ILE A 17 26.01 -4.77 35.58
C ILE A 17 26.02 -5.48 34.23
N GLU A 18 27.07 -6.22 33.90
CA GLU A 18 27.15 -7.00 32.66
C GLU A 18 26.11 -8.10 32.60
N LYS A 19 25.88 -8.81 33.72
CA LYS A 19 24.84 -9.83 33.81
C LYS A 19 23.45 -9.23 33.62
N MET A 20 23.15 -8.11 34.29
CA MET A 20 21.89 -7.39 34.10
C MET A 20 21.74 -6.91 32.65
N LYS A 21 22.78 -6.33 32.05
CA LYS A 21 22.75 -5.92 30.63
C LYS A 21 22.45 -7.10 29.71
N LYS A 22 23.04 -8.27 29.98
CA LYS A 22 22.79 -9.49 29.20
C LYS A 22 21.36 -9.99 29.35
N GLU A 23 20.80 -9.95 30.56
CA GLU A 23 19.42 -10.36 30.84
C GLU A 23 18.38 -9.38 30.26
N LEU A 24 18.72 -8.09 30.16
CA LEU A 24 17.86 -7.04 29.57
C LEU A 24 18.01 -6.90 28.04
N ILE A 25 18.95 -7.60 27.40
CA ILE A 25 19.07 -7.59 25.93
C ILE A 25 17.88 -8.35 25.33
N VAL A 26 16.97 -7.58 24.71
CA VAL A 26 15.86 -8.12 23.93
C VAL A 26 16.28 -8.31 22.48
N ASN A 27 15.91 -9.44 21.88
CA ASN A 27 16.11 -9.67 20.45
C ASN A 27 15.25 -8.70 19.62
N LYS A 28 15.90 -7.67 19.07
CA LYS A 28 15.23 -6.61 18.28
C LYS A 28 14.68 -7.14 16.95
N GLU A 29 15.22 -8.24 16.42
CA GLU A 29 14.80 -8.82 15.14
C GLU A 29 13.42 -9.51 15.24
N GLN A 30 13.13 -10.12 16.39
CA GLN A 30 11.88 -10.82 16.66
C GLN A 30 10.81 -9.93 17.33
N LEU A 31 11.08 -8.64 17.48
CA LEU A 31 10.15 -7.73 18.13
C LEU A 31 8.89 -7.52 17.26
N SER A 32 7.71 -7.44 17.88
CA SER A 32 6.44 -7.26 17.14
C SER A 32 6.41 -5.96 16.31
N SER A 33 7.12 -4.91 16.73
CA SER A 33 7.28 -3.69 15.93
C SER A 33 8.14 -3.91 14.69
N THR A 34 9.20 -4.71 14.79
CA THR A 34 10.07 -5.09 13.67
C THR A 34 9.33 -5.99 12.69
N LEU A 35 8.57 -6.97 13.19
CA LEU A 35 7.75 -7.84 12.36
C LEU A 35 6.66 -7.03 11.63
N ARG A 36 5.88 -6.19 12.32
CA ARG A 36 4.81 -5.35 11.74
C ARG A 36 5.27 -4.32 10.71
N LYS A 37 6.58 -4.06 10.56
CA LYS A 37 7.11 -3.29 9.42
C LYS A 37 7.19 -4.11 8.14
N LYS A 38 7.44 -5.42 8.26
CA LYS A 38 7.58 -6.34 7.12
C LYS A 38 6.24 -6.95 6.71
N ILE A 39 5.28 -7.02 7.64
CA ILE A 39 3.94 -7.56 7.38
C ILE A 39 2.92 -6.43 7.35
N SER A 40 2.11 -6.39 6.28
CA SER A 40 0.89 -5.60 6.26
C SER A 40 -0.17 -6.37 7.03
N VAL A 41 -0.41 -5.98 8.29
CA VAL A 41 -1.49 -6.55 9.09
C VAL A 41 -2.78 -5.82 8.73
N MET A 42 -3.86 -6.57 8.53
CA MET A 42 -5.17 -5.99 8.27
C MET A 42 -5.58 -5.07 9.43
N ASP A 43 -5.73 -3.78 9.14
CA ASP A 43 -6.16 -2.78 10.11
C ASP A 43 -7.70 -2.72 10.12
N ASN A 44 -8.32 -3.17 11.21
CA ASN A 44 -9.77 -3.16 11.37
C ASN A 44 -10.33 -1.80 11.82
N ARG A 45 -9.50 -0.76 11.89
CA ARG A 45 -9.96 0.58 12.28
C ARG A 45 -10.85 1.16 11.18
N PRO A 46 -12.09 1.57 11.49
CA PRO A 46 -13.05 2.04 10.48
C PRO A 46 -12.55 3.28 9.73
N SER A 47 -11.74 4.13 10.37
CA SER A 47 -11.12 5.30 9.73
C SER A 47 -10.09 4.95 8.67
N SER A 48 -9.37 3.83 8.81
CA SER A 48 -8.36 3.39 7.84
C SER A 48 -9.03 2.81 6.59
N GLN A 49 -10.08 2.00 6.80
CA GLN A 49 -10.84 1.39 5.71
C GLN A 49 -11.65 2.41 4.90
N SER A 50 -12.21 3.43 5.56
CA SER A 50 -12.97 4.48 4.88
C SER A 50 -12.09 5.32 3.95
N ILE A 51 -10.89 5.70 4.40
CA ILE A 51 -9.93 6.46 3.60
C ILE A 51 -9.44 5.63 2.41
N GLY A 52 -9.12 4.34 2.63
CA GLY A 52 -8.74 3.44 1.55
C GLY A 52 -9.82 3.29 0.49
N SER A 53 -11.06 3.06 0.91
CA SER A 53 -12.21 2.90 -0.01
C SER A 53 -12.49 4.17 -0.81
N PHE A 54 -12.43 5.34 -0.16
CA PHE A 54 -12.60 6.64 -0.83
C PHE A 54 -11.54 6.87 -1.92
N GLY A 55 -10.28 6.52 -1.63
CA GLY A 55 -9.20 6.59 -2.62
C GLY A 55 -9.46 5.71 -3.85
N VAL A 56 -9.93 4.48 -3.65
CA VAL A 56 -10.26 3.56 -4.75
C VAL A 56 -11.37 4.14 -5.64
N VAL A 57 -12.42 4.70 -5.04
CA VAL A 57 -13.53 5.31 -5.79
C VAL A 57 -13.05 6.45 -6.68
N ILE A 58 -12.20 7.34 -6.15
CA ILE A 58 -11.64 8.46 -6.93
C ILE A 58 -10.80 7.95 -8.11
N ILE A 59 -9.92 6.97 -7.87
CA ILE A 59 -9.07 6.41 -8.92
C ILE A 59 -9.93 5.83 -10.05
N VAL A 60 -10.90 4.98 -9.71
CA VAL A 60 -11.80 4.35 -10.68
C VAL A 60 -12.58 5.41 -11.46
N PHE A 61 -13.06 6.46 -10.78
CA PHE A 61 -13.80 7.55 -11.42
C PHE A 61 -12.95 8.30 -12.45
N VAL A 62 -11.73 8.68 -12.09
CA VAL A 62 -10.81 9.39 -13.01
C VAL A 62 -10.47 8.52 -14.22
N PHE A 63 -10.12 7.25 -14.02
CA PHE A 63 -9.85 6.33 -15.13
C PHE A 63 -11.07 6.13 -16.03
N SER A 64 -12.26 6.04 -15.45
CA SER A 64 -13.51 5.90 -16.22
C SER A 64 -13.77 7.12 -17.10
N LEU A 65 -13.49 8.33 -16.63
CA LEU A 65 -13.62 9.55 -17.42
C LEU A 65 -12.63 9.58 -18.60
N LEU A 66 -11.38 9.17 -18.38
CA LEU A 66 -10.39 9.09 -19.45
C LEU A 66 -10.82 8.08 -20.52
N LEU A 67 -11.22 6.88 -20.11
CA LEU A 67 -11.70 5.85 -21.03
C LEU A 67 -12.97 6.29 -21.77
N ALA A 68 -13.89 7.00 -21.09
CA ALA A 68 -15.10 7.51 -21.74
C ALA A 68 -14.78 8.53 -22.84
N ALA A 69 -13.83 9.44 -22.59
CA ALA A 69 -13.39 10.41 -23.59
C ALA A 69 -12.80 9.71 -24.84
N ASP A 70 -11.93 8.73 -24.63
CA ASP A 70 -11.33 7.95 -25.72
C ASP A 70 -12.38 7.17 -26.53
N VAL A 71 -13.34 6.53 -25.85
CA VAL A 71 -14.42 5.77 -26.51
C VAL A 71 -15.32 6.67 -27.35
N MET A 72 -15.63 7.89 -26.89
CA MET A 72 -16.45 8.83 -27.65
C MET A 72 -15.76 9.25 -28.95
N ILE A 73 -14.46 9.56 -28.88
CA ILE A 73 -13.65 9.92 -30.04
C ILE A 73 -13.59 8.73 -31.02
N LEU A 74 -13.30 7.54 -30.51
CA LEU A 74 -13.18 6.32 -31.32
C LEU A 74 -14.49 6.00 -32.05
N LYS A 75 -15.65 6.09 -31.38
CA LYS A 75 -16.97 5.86 -32.00
C LYS A 75 -17.25 6.84 -33.15
N LYS A 76 -16.87 8.11 -33.00
CA LYS A 76 -17.06 9.10 -34.06
C LYS A 76 -16.22 8.76 -35.29
N HIS A 77 -14.94 8.43 -35.09
CA HIS A 77 -14.05 8.05 -36.18
C HIS A 77 -14.49 6.75 -36.86
N ILE A 78 -14.89 5.73 -36.10
CA ILE A 78 -15.37 4.46 -36.66
C ILE A 78 -16.64 4.66 -37.49
N SER A 79 -17.60 5.46 -37.00
CA SER A 79 -18.83 5.73 -37.76
C SER A 79 -18.54 6.50 -39.04
N LEU A 80 -17.56 7.39 -39.05
CA LEU A 80 -17.19 8.14 -40.24
C LEU A 80 -16.52 7.23 -41.27
N LEU A 81 -15.60 6.36 -40.82
CA LEU A 81 -14.92 5.39 -41.66
C LEU A 81 -15.90 4.37 -42.26
N VAL A 82 -16.86 3.86 -41.48
CA VAL A 82 -17.89 2.95 -41.99
C VAL A 82 -18.74 3.63 -43.06
N ARG A 83 -19.16 4.88 -42.84
CA ARG A 83 -19.94 5.64 -43.85
C ARG A 83 -19.15 5.84 -45.14
N THR A 84 -17.88 6.24 -45.06
CA THR A 84 -17.05 6.45 -46.25
C THR A 84 -16.81 5.15 -47.01
N LEU A 85 -16.62 4.02 -46.32
CA LEU A 85 -16.52 2.71 -46.97
C LEU A 85 -17.82 2.29 -47.65
N VAL A 86 -18.97 2.47 -46.99
CA VAL A 86 -20.29 2.18 -47.58
C VAL A 86 -20.55 3.06 -48.81
N ASP A 87 -20.27 4.35 -48.71
CA ASP A 87 -20.43 5.29 -49.82
C ASP A 87 -19.50 4.95 -51.00
N PHE A 88 -18.26 4.54 -50.71
CA PHE A 88 -17.31 4.07 -51.72
C PHE A 88 -17.79 2.80 -52.42
N ALA A 89 -18.24 1.79 -51.67
CA ALA A 89 -18.81 0.56 -52.22
C ALA A 89 -20.05 0.86 -53.09
N LYS A 90 -20.93 1.75 -52.63
CA LYS A 90 -22.12 2.17 -53.37
C LYS A 90 -21.79 2.93 -54.66
N ARG A 91 -20.66 3.66 -54.72
CA ARG A 91 -20.16 4.30 -55.95
C ARG A 91 -19.62 3.27 -56.94
N PHE A 92 -18.97 2.21 -56.46
CA PHE A 92 -18.42 1.15 -57.32
C PHE A 92 -19.54 0.30 -57.95
N CYS A 93 -20.62 0.06 -57.21
CA CYS A 93 -21.78 -0.72 -57.68
C CYS A 93 -22.69 0.08 -58.64
N ARG A 94 -22.50 1.39 -58.75
CA ARG A 94 -23.28 2.29 -59.61
C ARG A 94 -22.57 2.62 -60.94
N LYS A 95 -21.36 2.09 -61.14
CA LYS A 95 -20.54 2.21 -62.36
C LYS A 95 -20.55 0.86 -63.07
#